data_AF-A0A0G2GC10-F1
#
_entry.id   AF-A0A0G2GC10-F1
#
_cell.length_a   1.000
_cell.length_b   1.000
_cell.length_c   1.000
_cell.angle_alpha   90.00
_cell.angle_beta   90.00
_cell.angle_gamma   90.00
#
_symmetry.space_group_name_H-M   'P 1'
#
loop_
_entity.id
_entity.type
_entity.pdbx_description
1 polymer ?
#
loop_
_entity_poly.entity_id
_entity_poly.type
_entity_poly.pdbx_seq_one_letter_code
_entity_poly.pdbx_strand_id
1 'polypeptide(L)'
;MPDESRKRKASTDDHSHAGKRSRAQGRKQWRGLPAKQGGGSIEPGDSGIWATCNMGREAKAVAELRDMFEEHVEKMYGGGAGRDDDAAGVDASTQEDADVEAEIAKELEDIRKPAKEPPFRHIRVDTDCIMFFKTKAPIEPVEFVRRMCEDAMASSERKTGRFIKRLTPMTLMGKAHQKGLEEVAAQVLAPHFHAEGSAGKKASISGA
;
A
#
# COMPACT_ATOMS: atom_id res chain seq x y z
N MET A 1 -39.79 55.77 34.30
CA MET A 1 -39.81 55.15 32.96
C MET A 1 -40.56 56.10 32.05
N PRO A 2 -40.07 56.54 30.87
CA PRO A 2 -39.00 56.03 29.97
C PRO A 2 -37.74 56.95 29.94
N ASP A 3 -36.51 56.49 29.66
CA ASP A 3 -35.83 56.26 28.35
C ASP A 3 -35.18 57.57 27.80
N GLU A 4 -33.95 57.70 27.29
CA GLU A 4 -32.92 56.78 26.81
C GLU A 4 -31.57 57.54 26.66
N SER A 5 -30.47 56.80 26.48
CA SER A 5 -29.25 57.16 25.71
C SER A 5 -28.20 58.16 26.29
N ARG A 6 -27.19 57.61 27.00
CA ARG A 6 -25.91 58.29 27.25
C ARG A 6 -24.87 57.90 26.19
N LYS A 7 -24.66 58.76 25.19
CA LYS A 7 -23.41 58.88 24.42
C LYS A 7 -22.53 59.94 25.06
N ARG A 8 -21.27 59.60 25.38
CA ARG A 8 -20.06 60.44 25.58
C ARG A 8 -19.00 59.56 26.26
N LYS A 9 -17.69 59.60 25.99
CA LYS A 9 -16.79 60.55 25.30
C LYS A 9 -15.46 59.80 25.05
N ALA A 10 -14.72 60.14 23.99
CA ALA A 10 -13.33 59.69 23.84
C ALA A 10 -12.39 60.46 24.78
N SER A 11 -11.32 59.80 25.25
CA SER A 11 -10.10 60.45 25.72
C SER A 11 -8.90 59.81 25.04
N THR A 12 -8.23 60.61 24.23
CA THR A 12 -6.81 60.49 23.92
C THR A 12 -6.01 60.76 25.18
N ASP A 13 -5.01 59.94 25.50
CA ASP A 13 -3.68 60.46 25.84
C ASP A 13 -2.60 59.39 25.76
N ASP A 14 -1.47 59.87 25.26
CA ASP A 14 -0.21 59.25 24.90
C ASP A 14 0.60 58.81 26.14
N HIS A 15 1.42 57.75 26.00
CA HIS A 15 2.84 57.79 26.35
C HIS A 15 3.58 56.50 25.95
N SER A 16 4.64 56.77 25.19
CA SER A 16 5.71 55.94 24.66
C SER A 16 6.32 54.87 25.60
N HIS A 17 6.65 53.70 25.06
CA HIS A 17 7.91 53.03 25.38
C HIS A 17 8.41 52.16 24.21
N ALA A 18 9.68 52.38 23.87
CA ALA A 18 10.43 51.70 22.85
C ALA A 18 10.52 50.18 23.07
N GLY A 19 10.40 49.42 21.98
CA GLY A 19 10.64 47.98 21.97
C GLY A 19 10.66 47.42 20.56
N LYS A 20 11.75 47.64 19.82
CA LYS A 20 12.09 46.83 18.64
C LYS A 20 12.17 45.36 19.08
N ARG A 21 11.19 44.55 18.68
CA ARG A 21 11.34 43.09 18.64
C ARG A 21 11.04 42.63 17.22
N SER A 22 12.12 42.42 16.48
CA SER A 22 12.11 41.59 15.28
C SER A 22 11.56 40.21 15.67
N ARG A 23 10.41 39.86 15.11
CA ARG A 23 10.09 38.47 14.85
C ARG A 23 9.90 38.37 13.36
N ALA A 24 11.00 38.03 12.69
CA ALA A 24 10.94 37.35 11.41
C ALA A 24 10.05 36.12 11.62
N GLN A 25 8.75 36.27 11.35
CA GLN A 25 7.90 35.13 11.06
C GLN A 25 8.39 34.60 9.74
N GLY A 26 9.43 33.75 9.82
CA GLY A 26 9.79 32.86 8.74
C GLY A 26 8.50 32.16 8.33
N ARG A 27 8.00 32.52 7.15
CA ARG A 27 6.94 31.80 6.46
C ARG A 27 7.35 30.35 6.53
N LYS A 28 6.68 29.55 7.35
CA LYS A 28 6.81 28.10 7.31
C LYS A 28 6.24 27.70 5.96
N GLN A 29 7.12 27.75 4.97
CA GLN A 29 6.91 27.17 3.67
C GLN A 29 6.59 25.72 3.98
N TRP A 30 5.32 25.35 3.89
CA TRP A 30 4.91 23.97 3.83
C TRP A 30 5.76 23.36 2.75
N ARG A 31 6.80 22.61 3.15
CA ARG A 31 7.55 21.79 2.22
C ARG A 31 6.49 20.89 1.62
N GLY A 32 6.19 21.06 0.34
CA GLY A 32 5.40 20.07 -0.39
C GLY A 32 5.99 18.71 -0.04
N LEU A 33 5.12 17.75 0.29
CA LEU A 33 5.58 16.40 0.55
C LEU A 33 6.49 15.99 -0.61
N PRO A 34 7.68 15.40 -0.33
CA PRO A 34 8.61 15.07 -1.39
C PRO A 34 7.89 14.20 -2.41
N ALA A 35 7.94 14.60 -3.68
CA ALA A 35 7.31 13.94 -4.84
C ALA A 35 7.80 12.50 -5.09
N LYS A 36 8.57 11.92 -4.16
CA LYS A 36 9.21 10.61 -4.19
C LYS A 36 8.57 9.58 -3.23
N GLN A 37 7.43 9.90 -2.62
CA GLN A 37 6.76 9.03 -1.63
C GLN A 37 5.77 8.00 -2.24
N GLY A 38 5.65 7.92 -3.56
CA GLY A 38 4.97 6.83 -4.27
C GLY A 38 6.01 5.92 -4.89
N GLY A 39 5.96 4.61 -4.65
CA GLY A 39 6.95 3.63 -5.06
C GLY A 39 7.02 3.37 -6.58
N GLY A 40 7.17 4.40 -7.40
CA GLY A 40 7.21 4.32 -8.86
C GLY A 40 5.87 4.64 -9.53
N SER A 41 5.83 4.40 -10.84
CA SER A 41 4.65 4.49 -11.70
C SER A 41 4.09 3.10 -11.99
N ILE A 42 2.83 3.07 -12.44
CA ILE A 42 2.18 1.87 -12.95
C ILE A 42 2.59 1.69 -14.41
N GLU A 43 3.18 0.54 -14.74
CA GLU A 43 3.68 0.26 -16.09
C GLU A 43 2.94 -0.92 -16.76
N PRO A 44 2.90 -0.99 -18.10
CA PRO A 44 2.43 -2.19 -18.79
C PRO A 44 3.25 -3.42 -18.38
N GLY A 45 2.57 -4.54 -18.13
CA GLY A 45 3.17 -5.76 -17.58
C GLY A 45 3.04 -5.88 -16.06
N ASP A 46 2.66 -4.82 -15.36
CA ASP A 46 2.48 -4.87 -13.92
C ASP A 46 1.27 -5.71 -13.51
N SER A 47 1.41 -6.41 -12.39
CA SER A 47 0.33 -7.07 -11.67
C SER A 47 0.21 -6.47 -10.28
N GLY A 48 -0.96 -6.59 -9.66
CA GLY A 48 -1.14 -6.07 -8.31
C GLY A 48 -2.58 -6.06 -7.83
N ILE A 49 -2.82 -5.25 -6.80
CA ILE A 49 -4.12 -5.18 -6.13
C ILE A 49 -4.52 -3.71 -6.02
N TRP A 50 -5.67 -3.37 -6.59
CA TRP A 50 -6.36 -2.12 -6.28
C TRP A 50 -7.09 -2.25 -4.96
N ALA A 51 -7.00 -1.20 -4.15
CA ALA A 51 -7.80 -1.10 -2.94
C ALA A 51 -8.53 0.23 -2.90
N THR A 52 -9.72 0.21 -2.29
CA THR A 52 -10.49 1.42 -1.98
C THR A 52 -10.67 1.57 -0.49
N CYS A 53 -10.69 2.81 0.02
CA CYS A 53 -10.81 3.08 1.46
C CYS A 53 -11.86 4.14 1.82
N ASN A 54 -11.99 4.39 3.12
CA ASN A 54 -12.70 5.56 3.65
C ASN A 54 -11.95 6.85 3.31
N MET A 55 -12.70 7.90 2.95
CA MET A 55 -12.13 9.21 2.60
C MET A 55 -11.31 9.81 3.74
N GLY A 56 -10.11 10.32 3.44
CA GLY A 56 -9.21 10.89 4.43
C GLY A 56 -8.56 9.84 5.36
N ARG A 57 -8.61 8.56 4.97
CA ARG A 57 -8.00 7.44 5.70
C ARG A 57 -6.99 6.67 4.85
N GLU A 58 -6.57 7.21 3.71
CA GLU A 58 -5.67 6.59 2.73
C GLU A 58 -4.36 6.15 3.39
N ALA A 59 -3.70 7.02 4.16
CA ALA A 59 -2.45 6.65 4.84
C ALA A 59 -2.64 5.52 5.86
N LYS A 60 -3.77 5.49 6.57
CA LYS A 60 -4.09 4.43 7.54
C LYS A 60 -4.46 3.13 6.85
N ALA A 61 -5.20 3.22 5.74
CA ALA A 61 -5.53 2.11 4.86
C ALA A 61 -4.27 1.48 4.26
N VAL A 62 -3.31 2.30 3.83
CA VAL A 62 -2.03 1.80 3.31
C VAL A 62 -1.23 1.08 4.38
N ALA A 63 -1.17 1.60 5.61
CA ALA A 63 -0.51 0.92 6.73
C ALA A 63 -1.21 -0.41 7.05
N GLU A 64 -2.54 -0.38 7.19
CA GLU A 64 -3.35 -1.57 7.44
C GLU A 64 -3.15 -2.65 6.36
N LEU A 65 -3.15 -2.28 5.07
CA LEU A 65 -2.91 -3.23 3.99
C LEU A 65 -1.51 -3.80 4.00
N ARG A 66 -0.48 -3.03 4.38
CA ARG A 66 0.89 -3.54 4.49
C ARG A 66 0.95 -4.65 5.53
N ASP A 67 0.42 -4.41 6.72
CA ASP A 67 0.41 -5.37 7.82
C ASP A 67 -0.39 -6.63 7.42
N MET A 68 -1.59 -6.45 6.84
CA MET A 68 -2.43 -7.56 6.38
C MET A 68 -1.75 -8.38 5.27
N PHE A 69 -1.07 -7.72 4.33
CA PHE A 69 -0.42 -8.39 3.22
C PHE A 69 0.83 -9.15 3.67
N GLU A 70 1.61 -8.58 4.59
CA GLU A 70 2.77 -9.23 5.17
C GLU A 70 2.37 -10.52 5.91
N GLU A 71 1.33 -10.47 6.75
CA GLU A 71 0.80 -11.65 7.44
C GLU A 71 0.36 -12.76 6.46
N HIS A 72 -0.32 -12.41 5.36
CA HIS A 72 -0.76 -13.41 4.38
C HIS A 72 0.37 -13.91 3.48
N VAL A 73 1.39 -13.08 3.25
CA VAL A 73 2.62 -13.53 2.58
C VAL A 73 3.30 -14.59 3.41
N GLU A 74 3.50 -14.34 4.70
CA GLU A 74 4.13 -15.30 5.61
C GLU A 74 3.36 -16.61 5.68
N LYS A 75 2.02 -16.55 5.70
CA LYS A 75 1.17 -17.76 5.72
C LYS A 75 1.23 -18.58 4.44
N MET A 76 1.25 -17.93 3.27
CA MET A 76 1.12 -18.62 1.98
C MET A 76 2.46 -19.03 1.36
N TYR A 77 3.49 -18.20 1.54
CA TYR A 77 4.78 -18.38 0.87
C TYR A 77 5.91 -18.65 1.87
N GLY A 78 5.60 -18.78 3.18
CA GLY A 78 6.58 -18.63 4.24
C GLY A 78 7.14 -17.19 4.27
N GLY A 79 8.02 -16.86 5.20
CA GLY A 79 8.77 -15.58 5.18
C GLY A 79 9.74 -15.44 3.98
N GLY A 80 9.41 -16.05 2.84
CA GLY A 80 10.23 -16.25 1.66
C GLY A 80 9.68 -15.63 0.38
N ALA A 81 8.54 -14.90 0.36
CA ALA A 81 8.15 -14.17 -0.86
C ALA A 81 9.09 -13.00 -1.24
N GLY A 82 10.17 -12.79 -0.46
CA GLY A 82 11.37 -12.01 -0.83
C GLY A 82 12.68 -12.82 -0.74
N ARG A 83 12.61 -14.14 -0.55
CA ARG A 83 13.73 -15.08 -0.73
C ARG A 83 13.62 -15.64 -2.15
N ASP A 84 14.43 -15.12 -3.06
CA ASP A 84 14.72 -15.87 -4.27
C ASP A 84 15.27 -17.25 -3.87
N ASP A 85 14.79 -18.27 -4.56
CA ASP A 85 15.00 -19.69 -4.34
C ASP A 85 16.46 -20.05 -4.65
N ASP A 86 17.35 -19.88 -3.68
CA ASP A 86 18.73 -20.37 -3.73
C ASP A 86 19.17 -20.81 -2.33
N ALA A 87 18.52 -21.87 -1.83
CA ALA A 87 19.01 -22.69 -0.71
C ALA A 87 18.22 -24.01 -0.63
N ALA A 88 18.43 -24.89 -1.61
CA ALA A 88 18.23 -26.31 -1.37
C ALA A 88 19.29 -26.79 -0.38
N GLY A 89 18.86 -27.37 0.75
CA GLY A 89 19.74 -28.10 1.66
C GLY A 89 19.51 -27.79 3.13
N VAL A 90 18.41 -28.27 3.71
CA VAL A 90 18.33 -28.51 5.15
C VAL A 90 18.88 -29.91 5.38
N ASP A 91 20.14 -30.02 5.82
CA ASP A 91 20.58 -31.18 6.59
C ASP A 91 20.60 -30.77 8.06
N ALA A 92 19.62 -31.28 8.80
CA ALA A 92 19.54 -31.15 10.23
C ALA A 92 20.38 -32.27 10.87
N SER A 93 21.57 -31.95 11.35
CA SER A 93 22.24 -32.76 12.37
C SER A 93 23.20 -31.96 13.24
N THR A 94 22.77 -31.74 14.49
CA THR A 94 23.55 -31.72 15.75
C THR A 94 24.90 -30.98 15.80
N GLN A 95 24.97 -29.86 16.54
CA GLN A 95 25.84 -29.78 17.74
C GLN A 95 25.58 -28.50 18.56
N GLU A 96 25.26 -28.72 19.83
CA GLU A 96 25.22 -27.73 20.90
C GLU A 96 26.65 -27.22 21.20
N ASP A 97 26.75 -25.95 21.62
CA ASP A 97 27.93 -25.29 22.24
C ASP A 97 28.97 -24.53 21.39
N ALA A 98 28.64 -24.11 20.16
CA ALA A 98 29.50 -23.18 19.38
C ALA A 98 28.78 -22.00 18.69
N ASP A 99 27.51 -21.73 19.02
CA ASP A 99 26.62 -21.10 18.02
C ASP A 99 26.23 -19.63 18.27
N VAL A 100 26.68 -18.96 19.34
CA VAL A 100 26.33 -17.53 19.54
C VAL A 100 27.16 -16.63 18.62
N GLU A 101 28.46 -16.87 18.47
CA GLU A 101 29.29 -16.08 17.53
C GLU A 101 28.90 -16.35 16.08
N ALA A 102 28.49 -17.58 15.75
CA ALA A 102 27.99 -17.94 14.43
C ALA A 102 26.60 -17.36 14.15
N GLU A 103 25.69 -17.35 15.13
CA GLU A 103 24.38 -16.70 15.05
C GLU A 103 24.53 -15.18 14.88
N ILE A 104 25.42 -14.52 15.65
CA ILE A 104 25.74 -13.10 15.49
C ILE A 104 26.39 -12.82 14.13
N ALA A 105 27.29 -13.68 13.66
CA ALA A 105 27.89 -13.54 12.33
C ALA A 105 26.82 -13.63 11.23
N LYS A 106 25.87 -14.55 11.36
CA LYS A 106 24.73 -14.71 10.45
C LYS A 106 23.78 -13.50 10.48
N GLU A 107 23.50 -12.96 11.66
CA GLU A 107 22.72 -11.71 11.80
C GLU A 107 23.45 -10.52 11.15
N LEU A 108 24.77 -10.40 11.37
CA LEU A 108 25.60 -9.36 10.74
C LEU A 108 25.66 -9.51 9.22
N GLU A 109 25.71 -10.73 8.71
CA GLU A 109 25.64 -11.03 7.28
C GLU A 109 24.27 -10.69 6.70
N ASP A 110 23.18 -11.00 7.40
CA ASP A 110 21.82 -10.63 6.99
C ASP A 110 21.60 -9.11 7.01
N ILE A 111 22.21 -8.38 7.96
CA ILE A 111 22.21 -6.91 7.98
C ILE A 111 23.03 -6.32 6.82
N ARG A 112 24.13 -6.97 6.42
CA ARG A 112 24.99 -6.53 5.32
C ARG A 112 24.39 -6.79 3.95
N LYS A 113 23.44 -7.71 3.81
CA LYS A 113 22.75 -7.95 2.54
C LYS A 113 21.95 -6.70 2.14
N PRO A 114 21.98 -6.30 0.86
CA PRO A 114 21.18 -5.17 0.39
C PRO A 114 19.71 -5.42 0.70
N ALA A 115 18.99 -4.36 1.11
CA ALA A 115 17.57 -4.44 1.43
C ALA A 115 16.81 -5.11 0.29
N LYS A 116 16.27 -6.30 0.57
CA LYS A 116 15.47 -7.05 -0.39
C LYS A 116 14.26 -6.22 -0.79
N GLU A 117 13.92 -6.24 -2.07
CA GLU A 117 12.72 -5.55 -2.51
C GLU A 117 11.49 -6.15 -1.82
N PRO A 118 10.58 -5.32 -1.29
CA PRO A 118 9.41 -5.83 -0.60
C PRO A 118 8.47 -6.56 -1.59
N PRO A 119 7.74 -7.59 -1.12
CA PRO A 119 6.80 -8.35 -1.94
C PRO A 119 5.71 -7.49 -2.58
N PHE A 120 5.34 -6.40 -1.89
CA PHE A 120 4.41 -5.40 -2.37
C PHE A 120 5.03 -4.01 -2.38
N ARG A 121 4.71 -3.25 -3.43
CA ARG A 121 5.07 -1.85 -3.53
C ARG A 121 3.82 -0.99 -3.67
N HIS A 122 3.55 -0.15 -2.67
CA HIS A 122 2.49 0.83 -2.74
C HIS A 122 2.85 1.93 -3.75
N ILE A 123 2.01 2.07 -4.77
CA ILE A 123 2.08 3.13 -5.77
C ILE A 123 0.99 4.15 -5.43
N ARG A 124 1.43 5.38 -5.17
CA ARG A 124 0.51 6.50 -4.91
C ARG A 124 -0.15 6.89 -6.22
N VAL A 125 -1.47 6.91 -6.21
CA VAL A 125 -2.29 7.40 -7.33
C VAL A 125 -2.86 8.76 -6.94
N ASP A 126 -2.93 9.69 -7.89
CA ASP A 126 -3.54 11.01 -7.69
C ASP A 126 -5.08 10.90 -7.81
N THR A 127 -5.67 10.00 -7.02
CA THR A 127 -7.12 9.82 -6.92
C THR A 127 -7.48 9.46 -5.50
N ASP A 128 -8.42 10.21 -4.93
CA ASP A 128 -8.83 10.04 -3.54
C ASP A 128 -9.43 8.65 -3.30
N CYS A 129 -9.23 8.13 -2.09
CA CYS A 129 -9.74 6.83 -1.67
C CYS A 129 -9.28 5.62 -2.49
N ILE A 130 -8.33 5.76 -3.43
CA ILE A 130 -7.84 4.68 -4.31
C ILE A 130 -6.32 4.52 -4.14
N MET A 131 -5.87 3.28 -4.07
CA MET A 131 -4.46 2.93 -3.92
C MET A 131 -4.14 1.65 -4.70
N PHE A 132 -2.92 1.55 -5.18
CA PHE A 132 -2.45 0.37 -5.89
C PHE A 132 -1.24 -0.24 -5.19
N PHE A 133 -1.24 -1.56 -5.06
CA PHE A 133 -0.11 -2.33 -4.57
C PHE A 133 0.39 -3.23 -5.68
N LYS A 134 1.54 -2.89 -6.25
CA LYS A 134 2.23 -3.73 -7.23
C LYS A 134 2.75 -4.99 -6.54
N THR A 135 2.45 -6.15 -7.10
CA THR A 135 2.95 -7.45 -6.65
C THR A 135 4.24 -7.81 -7.35
N LYS A 136 5.09 -8.58 -6.67
CA LYS A 136 6.24 -9.26 -7.27
C LYS A 136 6.03 -10.77 -7.24
N ALA A 137 6.54 -11.48 -8.24
CA ALA A 137 6.62 -12.94 -8.18
C ALA A 137 7.30 -13.39 -6.87
N PRO A 138 6.83 -14.45 -6.20
CA PRO A 138 5.84 -15.44 -6.68
C PRO A 138 4.37 -15.08 -6.40
N ILE A 139 4.06 -13.86 -5.98
CA ILE A 139 2.71 -13.49 -5.57
C ILE A 139 1.78 -13.34 -6.78
N GLU A 140 0.80 -14.23 -6.89
CA GLU A 140 -0.31 -14.10 -7.84
C GLU A 140 -1.48 -13.35 -7.16
N PRO A 141 -1.88 -12.16 -7.65
CA PRO A 141 -2.80 -11.28 -6.94
C PRO A 141 -4.21 -11.83 -6.78
N VAL A 142 -4.74 -12.60 -7.74
CA VAL A 142 -6.12 -13.13 -7.68
C VAL A 142 -6.25 -14.15 -6.57
N GLU A 143 -5.35 -15.12 -6.55
CA GLU A 143 -5.23 -16.17 -5.54
C GLU A 143 -4.93 -15.58 -4.16
N PHE A 144 -4.03 -14.60 -4.11
CA PHE A 144 -3.69 -13.90 -2.87
C PHE A 144 -4.93 -13.26 -2.23
N VAL A 145 -5.68 -12.46 -2.99
CA VAL A 145 -6.90 -11.81 -2.49
C VAL A 145 -7.99 -12.83 -2.17
N ARG A 146 -8.14 -13.88 -3.00
CA ARG A 146 -9.08 -14.96 -2.74
C ARG A 146 -8.83 -15.60 -1.37
N ARG A 147 -7.56 -15.93 -1.07
CA ARG A 147 -7.19 -16.53 0.22
C ARG A 147 -7.47 -15.59 1.39
N MET A 148 -7.15 -14.30 1.26
CA MET A 148 -7.49 -13.31 2.29
C MET A 148 -9.00 -13.26 2.57
N CYS A 149 -9.83 -13.32 1.54
CA CYS A 149 -11.28 -13.33 1.70
C CYS A 149 -11.77 -14.61 2.38
N GLU A 150 -11.21 -15.77 2.03
CA GLU A 150 -11.55 -17.05 2.67
C GLU A 150 -11.18 -17.08 4.15
N ASP A 151 -9.98 -16.62 4.50
CA ASP A 151 -9.52 -16.55 5.87
C ASP A 151 -10.37 -15.56 6.70
N ALA A 152 -10.77 -14.42 6.10
CA ALA A 152 -11.68 -13.46 6.72
C ALA A 152 -13.09 -14.02 6.93
N MET A 153 -13.58 -14.84 5.98
CA MET A 153 -14.86 -15.54 6.12
C MET A 153 -14.81 -16.60 7.23
N ALA A 154 -13.73 -17.37 7.30
CA ALA A 154 -13.53 -18.39 8.32
C ALA A 154 -13.39 -17.78 9.73
N SER A 155 -12.77 -16.59 9.83
CA SER A 155 -12.53 -15.88 11.09
C SER A 155 -13.50 -14.71 11.29
N SER A 156 -14.80 -14.93 11.05
CA SER A 156 -15.83 -13.87 11.06
C SER A 156 -15.92 -13.04 12.36
N GLU A 157 -15.42 -13.56 13.48
CA GLU A 157 -15.36 -12.86 14.77
C GLU A 157 -14.27 -11.77 14.83
N ARG A 158 -13.23 -11.87 13.98
CA ARG A 158 -12.15 -10.88 13.89
C ARG A 158 -12.40 -9.94 12.72
N LYS A 159 -12.56 -8.65 13.02
CA LYS A 159 -12.57 -7.60 11.99
C LYS A 159 -11.16 -7.45 11.42
N THR A 160 -10.95 -7.90 10.19
CA THR A 160 -9.65 -7.88 9.52
C THR A 160 -9.33 -6.53 8.87
N GLY A 161 -10.35 -5.70 8.57
CA GLY A 161 -10.18 -4.38 7.95
C GLY A 161 -11.09 -3.30 8.55
N ARG A 162 -10.53 -2.12 8.85
CA ARG A 162 -11.22 -0.96 9.41
C ARG A 162 -11.43 0.15 8.39
N PHE A 163 -10.45 0.39 7.52
CA PHE A 163 -10.52 1.48 6.55
C PHE A 163 -10.73 1.00 5.11
N ILE A 164 -10.42 -0.27 4.83
CA ILE A 164 -10.53 -0.87 3.50
C ILE A 164 -11.97 -1.27 3.21
N LYS A 165 -12.42 -1.00 1.98
CA LYS A 165 -13.78 -1.33 1.51
C LYS A 165 -13.81 -2.44 0.48
N ARG A 166 -12.83 -2.45 -0.43
CA ARG A 166 -12.77 -3.40 -1.56
C ARG A 166 -11.32 -3.63 -1.94
N LEU A 167 -10.99 -4.90 -2.21
CA LEU A 167 -9.80 -5.32 -2.94
C LEU A 167 -10.23 -5.78 -4.33
N THR A 168 -9.53 -5.31 -5.35
CA THR A 168 -9.71 -5.73 -6.75
C THR A 168 -8.36 -6.21 -7.27
N PRO A 169 -8.12 -7.53 -7.35
CA PRO A 169 -6.88 -8.05 -7.90
C PRO A 169 -6.80 -7.78 -9.40
N MET A 170 -5.59 -7.51 -9.88
CA MET A 170 -5.26 -7.24 -11.28
C MET A 170 -4.13 -8.15 -11.72
N THR A 171 -4.44 -9.14 -12.56
CA THR A 171 -3.48 -10.11 -13.07
C THR A 171 -2.44 -9.46 -14.00
N LEU A 172 -2.86 -8.52 -14.85
CA LEU A 172 -1.99 -7.87 -15.82
C LEU A 172 -2.49 -6.48 -16.21
N MET A 173 -1.56 -5.53 -16.36
CA MET A 173 -1.82 -4.20 -16.87
C MET A 173 -1.31 -4.04 -18.30
N GLY A 174 -2.14 -3.45 -19.16
CA GLY A 174 -1.84 -3.21 -20.57
C GLY A 174 -1.65 -1.74 -20.90
N LYS A 175 -1.24 -1.48 -22.14
CA LYS A 175 -1.22 -0.11 -22.68
C LYS A 175 -2.65 0.37 -22.95
N ALA A 176 -2.92 1.64 -22.65
CA ALA A 176 -4.22 2.30 -22.84
C ALA A 176 -4.50 2.68 -24.31
N HIS A 177 -4.33 1.74 -25.23
CA HIS A 177 -4.74 1.86 -26.63
C HIS A 177 -5.38 0.54 -27.08
N GLN A 178 -6.17 0.57 -28.16
CA GLN A 178 -6.95 -0.58 -28.62
C GLN A 178 -6.13 -1.87 -28.73
N LYS A 179 -4.99 -1.83 -29.43
CA LYS A 179 -4.12 -3.01 -29.58
C LYS A 179 -3.62 -3.58 -28.24
N GLY A 180 -3.34 -2.71 -27.26
CA GLY A 180 -2.84 -3.12 -25.95
C GLY A 180 -3.94 -3.77 -25.11
N LEU A 181 -5.18 -3.30 -25.26
CA LEU A 181 -6.35 -3.94 -24.68
C LEU A 181 -6.57 -5.33 -25.30
N GLU A 182 -6.50 -5.46 -26.63
CA GLU A 182 -6.63 -6.75 -27.33
C GLU A 182 -5.54 -7.74 -26.90
N GLU A 183 -4.28 -7.29 -26.83
CA GLU A 183 -3.12 -8.11 -26.40
C GLU A 183 -3.30 -8.63 -24.96
N VAL A 184 -3.73 -7.78 -24.02
CA VAL A 184 -3.97 -8.20 -22.63
C VAL A 184 -5.19 -9.10 -22.53
N ALA A 185 -6.30 -8.75 -23.18
CA ALA A 185 -7.52 -9.55 -23.17
C ALA A 185 -7.27 -10.98 -23.67
N ALA A 186 -6.52 -11.14 -24.77
CA ALA A 186 -6.17 -12.45 -25.29
C ALA A 186 -5.39 -13.30 -24.27
N GLN A 187 -4.47 -12.68 -23.52
CA GLN A 187 -3.67 -13.38 -22.51
C GLN A 187 -4.48 -13.74 -21.26
N VAL A 188 -5.23 -12.80 -20.69
CA VAL A 188 -5.92 -13.01 -19.42
C VAL A 188 -7.22 -13.81 -19.57
N LEU A 189 -7.90 -13.74 -20.73
CA LEU A 189 -9.16 -14.46 -20.94
C LEU A 189 -8.93 -15.92 -21.36
N ALA A 190 -7.81 -16.23 -22.03
CA ALA A 190 -7.57 -17.58 -22.56
C ALA A 190 -7.67 -18.69 -21.49
N PRO A 191 -7.06 -18.56 -20.29
CA PRO A 191 -7.19 -19.58 -19.23
C PRO A 191 -8.63 -19.80 -18.74
N HIS A 192 -9.50 -18.78 -18.85
CA HIS A 192 -10.85 -18.82 -18.30
C HIS A 192 -11.92 -19.21 -19.32
N PHE A 193 -11.72 -18.87 -20.60
CA PHE A 193 -12.73 -19.00 -21.65
C PHE A 193 -12.33 -19.94 -22.81
N HIS A 194 -11.05 -20.25 -22.97
CA HIS A 194 -10.55 -21.04 -24.11
C HIS A 194 -10.06 -22.45 -23.71
N ALA A 195 -10.44 -22.93 -22.53
CA ALA A 195 -10.13 -24.31 -22.11
C ALA A 195 -10.87 -25.33 -22.99
N GLU A 196 -10.16 -26.38 -23.43
CA GLU A 196 -10.71 -27.46 -24.25
C GLU A 196 -11.91 -28.12 -23.55
N GLY A 197 -13.02 -28.27 -24.28
CA GLY A 197 -14.26 -28.86 -23.76
C GLY A 197 -15.12 -27.92 -22.91
N SER A 198 -14.77 -26.62 -22.78
CA SER A 198 -15.61 -25.69 -22.03
C SER A 198 -16.87 -25.28 -22.81
N ALA A 199 -18.03 -25.33 -22.14
CA ALA A 199 -19.27 -24.77 -22.66
C ALA A 199 -19.18 -23.25 -22.76
N GLY A 200 -19.91 -22.64 -23.68
CA GLY A 200 -19.94 -21.19 -23.85
C GLY A 200 -20.30 -20.46 -22.54
N LYS A 201 -19.37 -19.65 -22.03
CA LYS A 201 -19.55 -18.88 -20.79
C LYS A 201 -20.03 -17.47 -21.13
N LYS A 202 -21.00 -16.96 -20.38
CA LYS A 202 -21.41 -15.55 -20.46
C LYS A 202 -20.40 -14.69 -19.69
N ALA A 203 -19.97 -13.60 -20.29
CA ALA A 203 -19.08 -12.62 -19.68
C ALA A 203 -19.57 -11.20 -19.99
N SER A 204 -19.24 -10.25 -19.13
CA SER A 204 -19.45 -8.83 -19.33
C SER A 204 -18.14 -8.09 -19.11
N ILE A 205 -17.86 -7.11 -19.97
CA ILE A 205 -16.74 -6.20 -19.79
C ILE A 205 -17.30 -4.93 -19.14
N SER A 206 -16.78 -4.59 -17.96
CA SER A 206 -17.13 -3.34 -17.29
C SER A 206 -16.04 -2.31 -17.57
N GLY A 207 -16.41 -1.19 -18.20
CA GLY A 207 -15.58 0.01 -18.24
C GLY A 207 -15.73 0.78 -16.92
N ALA A 208 -14.63 1.33 -16.42
CA ALA A 208 -14.64 2.29 -15.33
C ALA A 208 -15.05 3.68 -15.83
#